data_AF-N1Q7V2-F1
#
_entry.id   AF-N1Q7V2-F1
#
_cell.length_a   1.000
_cell.length_b   1.000
_cell.length_c   1.000
_cell.angle_alpha   90.00
_cell.angle_beta   90.00
_cell.angle_gamma   90.00
#
_symmetry.space_group_name_H-M   'P 1'
#
loop_
_entity.id
_entity.type
_entity.pdbx_description
1 polymer ?
#
loop_
_entity_poly.entity_id
_entity_poly.type
_entity_poly.pdbx_seq_one_letter_code
_entity_poly.pdbx_strand_id
1 'polypeptide(L)'
;PNHRSHWALAVHKENEQRGTMLHVSVIDLPRLVYQYDLRRDVVLRSASSEGPFTVAALAQGSVDRAVQLISEEPAPRDGVERCQDWVLRAMITLEAEEIVPAGTSHWVSGLVGQPANSVARAVGERWISPDA
;
A
#
# COMPACT_ATOMS: atom_id res chain seq x y z
N PRO A 1 18.41 1.64 5.85
CA PRO A 1 18.33 1.40 4.39
C PRO A 1 17.96 2.66 3.59
N ASN A 2 18.89 3.19 2.78
CA ASN A 2 18.69 4.37 1.92
C ASN A 2 18.10 4.03 0.53
N HIS A 3 17.61 2.80 0.35
CA HIS A 3 17.00 2.36 -0.89
C HIS A 3 15.53 2.82 -0.95
N ARG A 4 15.04 3.05 -2.17
CA ARG A 4 13.64 3.45 -2.41
C ARG A 4 12.71 2.36 -1.87
N SER A 5 11.73 2.74 -1.05
CA SER A 5 10.78 1.80 -0.46
C SER A 5 9.77 1.34 -1.50
N HIS A 6 9.78 0.04 -1.83
CA HIS A 6 8.68 -0.58 -2.57
C HIS A 6 7.45 -0.67 -1.66
N TRP A 7 6.27 -0.29 -2.17
CA TRP A 7 5.04 -0.32 -1.40
C TRP A 7 4.07 -1.37 -1.94
N ALA A 8 3.32 -1.95 -1.01
CA ALA A 8 2.22 -2.87 -1.24
C ALA A 8 1.05 -2.45 -0.35
N LEU A 9 -0.18 -2.79 -0.74
CA LEU A 9 -1.36 -2.66 0.09
C LEU A 9 -1.71 -4.02 0.69
N ALA A 10 -2.21 -4.00 1.91
CA ALA A 10 -2.72 -5.18 2.59
C ALA A 10 -4.09 -4.88 3.19
N VAL A 11 -5.00 -5.82 3.05
CA VAL A 11 -6.32 -5.80 3.69
C VAL A 11 -6.43 -7.05 4.55
N HIS A 12 -6.61 -6.85 5.85
CA HIS A 12 -6.74 -7.92 6.83
C HIS A 12 -7.61 -7.48 8.00
N LYS A 13 -8.05 -8.45 8.79
CA LYS A 13 -8.71 -8.17 10.05
C LYS A 13 -7.67 -7.72 11.07
N GLU A 14 -8.08 -6.83 11.97
CA GLU A 14 -7.23 -6.39 13.07
C GLU A 14 -6.69 -7.59 13.87
N ASN A 15 -5.41 -7.53 14.23
CA ASN A 15 -4.65 -8.59 14.92
C ASN A 15 -4.43 -9.90 14.12
N GLU A 16 -4.95 -10.03 12.90
CA GLU A 16 -4.62 -11.18 12.04
C GLU A 16 -3.30 -10.96 11.31
N GLN A 17 -2.50 -12.02 11.23
CA GLN A 17 -1.21 -12.02 10.53
C GLN A 17 -1.35 -12.36 9.05
N ARG A 18 -2.54 -12.81 8.63
CA ARG A 18 -2.86 -13.22 7.27
C ARG A 18 -3.89 -12.29 6.67
N GLY A 19 -3.84 -12.12 5.36
CA GLY A 19 -4.82 -11.31 4.65
C GLY A 19 -4.63 -11.33 3.15
N THR A 20 -5.20 -10.31 2.52
CA THR A 20 -5.07 -10.07 1.08
C THR A 20 -4.00 -9.02 0.85
N MET A 21 -2.96 -9.37 0.09
CA MET A 21 -1.91 -8.44 -0.35
C MET A 21 -2.14 -8.07 -1.81
N LEU A 22 -2.18 -6.78 -2.10
CA LEU A 22 -2.33 -6.21 -3.43
C LEU A 22 -1.09 -5.36 -3.72
N HIS A 23 -0.32 -5.71 -4.74
CA HIS A 23 0.95 -5.03 -5.02
C HIS A 23 1.29 -5.03 -6.50
N VAL A 24 2.21 -4.13 -6.88
CA VAL A 24 2.73 -4.03 -8.23
C VAL A 24 4.20 -4.43 -8.24
N SER A 25 4.50 -5.66 -8.63
CA SER A 25 5.86 -6.19 -8.67
C SER A 25 6.66 -5.58 -9.83
N VAL A 26 7.91 -5.20 -9.59
CA VAL A 26 8.80 -4.64 -10.62
C VAL A 26 9.17 -5.74 -11.63
N ILE A 27 8.92 -5.50 -12.91
CA ILE A 27 9.34 -6.37 -14.02
C ILE A 27 10.58 -5.81 -14.73
N ASP A 28 10.63 -4.50 -14.92
CA ASP A 28 11.78 -3.79 -15.50
C ASP A 28 11.96 -2.46 -14.75
N LEU A 29 12.96 -2.40 -13.88
CA LEU A 29 13.22 -1.22 -13.05
C LEU A 29 13.70 -0.01 -13.88
N PRO A 30 14.67 -0.14 -14.82
CA PRO A 30 15.05 0.97 -15.70
C PRO A 30 13.89 1.59 -16.47
N ARG A 31 12.91 0.78 -16.90
CA ARG A 31 11.73 1.25 -17.64
C ARG A 31 10.50 1.48 -16.78
N LEU A 32 10.62 1.32 -15.46
CA LEU A 32 9.51 1.41 -14.50
C LEU A 32 8.27 0.64 -14.97
N VAL A 33 8.47 -0.60 -15.41
CA VAL A 33 7.39 -1.51 -15.78
C VAL A 33 7.07 -2.41 -14.59
N TYR A 34 5.82 -2.41 -14.19
CA TYR A 34 5.31 -3.20 -13.09
C TYR A 34 4.21 -4.15 -13.56
N GLN A 35 4.00 -5.20 -12.77
CA GLN A 35 2.92 -6.16 -12.94
C GLN A 35 2.10 -6.21 -11.67
N TYR A 36 0.79 -6.05 -11.81
CA TYR A 36 -0.15 -6.25 -10.72
C TYR A 36 -0.16 -7.73 -10.30
N ASP A 37 -0.20 -7.96 -8.99
CA ASP A 37 -0.31 -9.26 -8.38
C ASP A 37 -1.23 -9.18 -7.15
N LEU A 38 -2.09 -10.19 -7.00
CA LEU A 38 -3.07 -10.30 -5.92
C LEU A 38 -2.83 -11.63 -5.21
N ARG A 39 -2.49 -11.56 -3.94
CA ARG A 39 -2.27 -12.74 -3.11
C ARG A 39 -3.27 -12.77 -1.98
N ARG A 40 -4.10 -13.81 -1.95
CA ARG A 40 -5.07 -14.05 -0.89
C ARG A 40 -4.52 -15.04 0.13
N ASP A 41 -4.92 -14.86 1.39
CA ASP A 41 -4.52 -15.71 2.50
C ASP A 41 -2.99 -15.86 2.64
N VAL A 42 -2.26 -14.75 2.57
CA VAL A 42 -0.80 -14.71 2.76
C VAL A 42 -0.43 -14.08 4.08
N VAL A 43 0.70 -14.52 4.66
CA VAL A 43 1.31 -13.87 5.83
C VAL A 43 1.78 -12.48 5.41
N LEU A 44 1.25 -11.44 6.06
CA LEU A 44 1.49 -10.05 5.69
C LEU A 44 2.79 -9.48 6.26
N ARG A 45 3.26 -10.05 7.38
CA ARG A 45 4.57 -9.71 7.95
C ARG A 45 5.65 -10.53 7.24
N SER A 46 6.37 -9.88 6.33
CA SER A 46 7.56 -10.44 5.71
C SER A 46 8.82 -9.88 6.38
N ALA A 47 9.81 -10.73 6.62
CA ALA A 47 11.15 -10.31 7.04
C ALA A 47 11.87 -9.43 5.98
N SER A 48 11.35 -9.40 4.74
CA SER A 48 11.84 -8.53 3.67
C SER A 48 11.15 -7.16 3.63
N SER A 49 10.22 -6.87 4.54
CA SER A 49 9.56 -5.57 4.66
C SER A 49 10.24 -4.74 5.74
N GLU A 50 10.42 -3.45 5.49
CA GLU A 50 10.92 -2.50 6.49
C GLU A 50 9.91 -2.26 7.61
N GLY A 51 8.61 -2.42 7.32
CA GLY A 51 7.53 -2.30 8.27
C GLY A 51 6.22 -1.79 7.64
N PRO A 52 5.06 -2.24 8.12
CA PRO A 52 3.77 -1.72 7.70
C PRO A 52 3.29 -0.57 8.60
N PHE A 53 2.32 0.20 8.10
CA PHE A 53 1.55 1.13 8.90
C PHE A 53 0.07 1.09 8.48
N THR A 54 -0.82 1.40 9.41
CA THR A 54 -2.26 1.39 9.14
C THR A 54 -2.68 2.68 8.43
N VAL A 55 -3.27 2.55 7.25
CA VAL A 55 -3.81 3.69 6.49
C VAL A 55 -5.19 4.09 7.00
N ALA A 56 -6.11 3.13 7.07
CA ALA A 56 -7.49 3.31 7.50
C ALA A 56 -8.07 2.00 8.03
N ALA A 57 -9.09 2.10 8.88
CA ALA A 57 -9.96 0.99 9.22
C ALA A 57 -11.12 0.94 8.21
N LEU A 58 -11.42 -0.26 7.70
CA LEU A 58 -12.52 -0.46 6.75
C LEU A 58 -13.77 -0.96 7.49
N ALA A 59 -14.94 -0.52 7.04
CA ALA A 59 -16.19 -1.15 7.44
C ALA A 59 -16.26 -2.58 6.90
N GLN A 60 -16.86 -3.51 7.66
CA GLN A 60 -16.89 -4.92 7.30
C GLN A 60 -17.49 -5.19 5.91
N GLY A 61 -18.51 -4.41 5.51
CA GLY A 61 -19.14 -4.52 4.18
C GLY A 61 -18.32 -3.93 3.03
N SER A 62 -17.26 -3.16 3.31
CA SER A 62 -16.48 -2.43 2.29
C SER A 62 -15.20 -3.17 1.87
N VAL A 63 -14.84 -4.27 2.53
CA VAL A 63 -13.59 -5.01 2.29
C VAL A 63 -13.52 -5.52 0.85
N ASP A 64 -14.55 -6.22 0.38
CA ASP A 64 -14.56 -6.79 -0.97
C ASP A 64 -14.56 -5.68 -2.03
N ARG A 65 -15.29 -4.59 -1.78
CA ARG A 65 -15.33 -3.42 -2.66
C ARG A 65 -13.98 -2.72 -2.72
N ALA A 66 -13.28 -2.58 -1.59
CA ALA A 66 -11.93 -2.02 -1.54
C ALA A 66 -10.95 -2.87 -2.37
N VAL A 67 -10.96 -4.19 -2.16
CA VAL A 67 -10.12 -5.12 -2.92
C VAL A 67 -10.43 -5.04 -4.41
N GLN A 68 -11.71 -4.98 -4.80
CA GLN A 68 -12.11 -4.83 -6.19
C GLN A 68 -11.53 -3.55 -6.81
N LEU A 69 -11.79 -2.39 -6.20
CA LEU A 69 -11.35 -1.10 -6.74
C LEU A 69 -9.82 -1.01 -6.87
N ILE A 70 -9.08 -1.47 -5.85
CA ILE A 70 -7.60 -1.51 -5.93
C ILE A 70 -7.14 -2.46 -7.04
N SER A 71 -7.86 -3.56 -7.30
CA SER A 71 -7.51 -4.51 -8.37
C SER A 71 -7.79 -3.96 -9.77
N GLU A 72 -8.69 -2.99 -9.91
CA GLU A 72 -9.01 -2.31 -11.16
C GLU A 72 -7.98 -1.22 -11.51
N GLU A 73 -7.15 -0.80 -10.55
CA GLU A 73 -6.07 0.17 -10.77
C GLU A 73 -4.96 -0.43 -11.66
N PRO A 74 -4.70 0.12 -12.86
CA PRO A 74 -3.71 -0.42 -13.77
C PRO A 74 -2.31 -0.32 -13.18
N ALA A 75 -1.52 -1.40 -13.29
CA ALA A 75 -0.11 -1.36 -12.92
C ALA A 75 0.65 -0.36 -13.81
N PRO A 76 1.56 0.45 -13.25
CA PRO A 76 2.37 1.38 -14.02
C PRO A 76 3.25 0.68 -15.06
N ARG A 77 3.28 1.22 -16.29
CA ARG A 77 4.12 0.72 -17.40
C ARG A 77 4.61 1.83 -18.33
N ASP A 78 4.61 3.07 -17.86
CA ASP A 78 4.80 4.28 -18.66
C ASP A 78 6.22 4.87 -18.59
N GLY A 79 7.11 4.28 -17.77
CA GLY A 79 8.45 4.83 -17.55
C GLY A 79 8.49 6.04 -16.61
N VAL A 80 7.36 6.40 -15.99
CA VAL A 80 7.23 7.60 -15.15
C VAL A 80 6.73 7.23 -13.76
N GLU A 81 5.57 6.58 -13.68
CA GLU A 81 4.91 6.20 -12.44
C GLU A 81 5.67 5.08 -11.71
N ARG A 82 5.65 5.14 -10.38
CA ARG A 82 6.28 4.19 -9.47
C ARG A 82 5.23 3.39 -8.71
N CYS A 83 5.67 2.34 -8.02
CA CYS A 83 4.78 1.57 -7.13
C CYS A 83 4.08 2.43 -6.06
N GLN A 84 4.73 3.50 -5.58
CA GLN A 84 4.15 4.42 -4.60
C GLN A 84 3.04 5.28 -5.22
N ASP A 85 3.18 5.66 -6.50
CA ASP A 85 2.16 6.41 -7.24
C ASP A 85 0.92 5.54 -7.48
N TRP A 86 1.11 4.25 -7.77
CA TRP A 86 0.00 3.28 -7.84
C TRP A 86 -0.75 3.18 -6.51
N VAL A 87 -0.04 3.11 -5.37
CA VAL A 87 -0.67 3.14 -4.04
C VAL A 87 -1.45 4.44 -3.83
N LEU A 88 -0.86 5.59 -4.19
CA LEU A 88 -1.54 6.89 -4.06
C LEU A 88 -2.83 6.94 -4.89
N ARG A 89 -2.81 6.47 -6.15
CA ARG A 89 -4.02 6.40 -6.98
C ARG A 89 -5.09 5.50 -6.37
N ALA A 90 -4.69 4.33 -5.88
CA ALA A 90 -5.61 3.47 -5.15
C ALA A 90 -6.25 4.20 -3.96
N MET A 91 -5.50 5.00 -3.21
CA MET A 91 -6.06 5.81 -2.10
C MET A 91 -7.00 6.90 -2.59
N ILE A 92 -6.71 7.56 -3.71
CA ILE A 92 -7.61 8.55 -4.32
C ILE A 92 -8.94 7.88 -4.71
N THR A 93 -8.89 6.71 -5.34
CA THR A 93 -10.08 5.95 -5.74
C THR A 93 -10.89 5.50 -4.53
N LEU A 94 -10.25 4.96 -3.48
CA LEU A 94 -10.95 4.55 -2.26
C LEU A 94 -11.56 5.75 -1.50
N GLU A 95 -10.90 6.91 -1.51
CA GLU A 95 -11.41 8.12 -0.86
C GLU A 95 -12.61 8.68 -1.62
N ALA A 96 -12.55 8.71 -2.96
CA ALA A 96 -13.66 9.16 -3.81
C ALA A 96 -14.91 8.28 -3.67
N GLU A 97 -14.72 6.99 -3.39
CA GLU A 97 -15.80 6.01 -3.16
C GLU A 97 -16.20 5.92 -1.66
N GLU A 98 -15.71 6.84 -0.81
CA GLU A 98 -16.00 6.92 0.63
C GLU A 98 -15.65 5.63 1.42
N ILE A 99 -14.72 4.81 0.91
CA ILE A 99 -14.25 3.57 1.57
C ILE A 99 -13.22 3.88 2.64
N VAL A 100 -12.39 4.91 2.41
CA VAL A 100 -11.44 5.44 3.39
C VAL A 100 -11.83 6.89 3.73
N PRO A 101 -11.43 7.40 4.92
CA PRO A 101 -11.78 8.76 5.32
C PRO A 101 -11.25 9.84 4.36
N ALA A 102 -11.98 10.94 4.25
CA ALA A 102 -11.51 12.13 3.55
C ALA A 102 -10.16 12.63 4.11
N GLY A 103 -9.28 13.10 3.23
CA GLY A 103 -7.90 13.48 3.51
C GLY A 103 -6.88 12.33 3.44
N THR A 104 -7.31 11.09 3.25
CA THR A 104 -6.40 9.92 3.22
C THR A 104 -5.38 10.02 2.08
N SER A 105 -5.82 10.33 0.87
CA SER A 105 -4.91 10.46 -0.29
C SER A 105 -3.93 11.62 -0.12
N HIS A 106 -4.38 12.76 0.42
CA HIS A 106 -3.52 13.90 0.71
C HIS A 106 -2.43 13.54 1.72
N TRP A 107 -2.80 12.84 2.80
CA TRP A 107 -1.83 12.37 3.79
C TRP A 107 -0.83 11.36 3.20
N VAL A 108 -1.30 10.36 2.46
CA VAL A 108 -0.43 9.36 1.80
C VAL A 108 0.49 10.00 0.76
N SER A 109 0.01 11.01 0.02
CA SER A 109 0.82 11.78 -0.92
C SER A 109 2.02 12.44 -0.25
N GLY A 110 1.90 12.87 1.01
CA GLY A 110 3.01 13.43 1.78
C GLY A 110 4.13 12.43 2.08
N LEU A 111 3.87 11.13 1.97
CA LEU A 111 4.81 10.04 2.24
C LEU A 111 5.53 9.56 0.97
N VAL A 112 5.00 9.86 -0.21
CA VAL A 112 5.56 9.40 -1.50
C VAL A 112 7.00 9.93 -1.67
N GLY A 113 7.89 9.05 -2.13
CA GLY A 113 9.30 9.34 -2.34
C GLY A 113 10.16 9.33 -1.07
N GLN A 114 9.56 9.26 0.12
CA GLN A 114 10.31 9.23 1.37
C GLN A 114 10.93 7.85 1.62
N PRO A 115 12.13 7.79 2.25
CA PRO A 115 12.70 6.54 2.73
C PRO A 115 11.91 5.99 3.93
N ALA A 116 11.97 4.67 4.15
CA ALA A 116 11.19 3.97 5.17
C ALA A 116 11.33 4.57 6.58
N ASN A 117 12.53 5.03 6.97
CA ASN A 117 12.77 5.66 8.27
C ASN A 117 12.05 7.01 8.42
N SER A 118 11.95 7.80 7.34
CA SER A 118 11.19 9.05 7.32
C SER A 118 9.69 8.76 7.35
N VAL A 119 9.23 7.75 6.61
CA VAL A 119 7.83 7.28 6.66
C VAL A 119 7.47 6.85 8.08
N ALA A 120 8.27 5.99 8.72
CA ALA A 120 8.05 5.53 10.09
C ALA A 120 7.93 6.69 11.08
N ARG A 121 8.80 7.71 10.96
CA ARG A 121 8.73 8.92 11.78
C ARG A 121 7.47 9.74 11.50
N ALA A 122 7.08 9.87 10.23
CA ALA A 122 5.93 10.65 9.81
C ALA A 122 4.58 10.03 10.22
N VAL A 123 4.48 8.70 10.18
CA VAL A 123 3.24 7.98 10.56
C VAL A 123 3.15 7.70 12.07
N GLY A 124 4.26 7.83 12.80
CA GLY A 124 4.32 7.81 14.26
C GLY A 124 3.74 6.52 14.84
N GLU A 125 2.73 6.65 15.70
CA GLU A 125 2.06 5.53 16.39
C GLU A 125 1.36 4.55 15.44
N ARG A 126 1.12 4.94 14.17
CA ARG A 126 0.57 4.03 13.16
C ARG A 126 1.60 3.05 12.61
N TRP A 127 2.90 3.28 12.87
CA TRP A 127 3.96 2.37 12.46
C TRP A 127 3.92 1.11 13.30
N ILE A 128 3.84 -0.05 12.64
CA ILE A 128 3.86 -1.35 13.32
C ILE A 128 5.30 -1.85 13.24
N SER A 129 6.00 -1.82 14.37
CA SER A 129 7.38 -2.32 14.43
C SER A 129 7.42 -3.81 14.06
N PRO A 130 8.32 -4.24 13.17
CA PRO A 130 8.45 -5.66 12.82
C PRO A 130 8.87 -6.56 14.00
N ASP A 131 9.39 -5.98 15.08
CA ASP A 131 9.87 -6.69 16.29
C ASP A 131 8.85 -6.72 17.46
N ALA A 132 7.58 -6.39 17.23
CA ALA A 132 6.51 -6.42 18.24
C ALA A 132 5.60 -7.65 18.11
#